data_AF-A0A6G9SRS2-F1
#
_entry.id   AF-A0A6G9SRS2-F1
#
_cell.length_a   1.000
_cell.length_b   1.000
_cell.length_c   1.000
_cell.angle_alpha   90.00
_cell.angle_beta   90.00
_cell.angle_gamma   90.00
#
_symmetry.space_group_name_H-M   'P 1'
#
loop_
_entity.id
_entity.type
_entity.pdbx_description
1 polymer ?
#
loop_
_entity_poly.entity_id
_entity_poly.type
_entity_poly.pdbx_seq_one_letter_code
_entity_poly.pdbx_strand_id
1 'polypeptide(L)'
;MEEKSVPQHFLDTSVLRSLLLGTQVYKQYFESQFTDQQLYLSNYVQMEMKRSYLINLISFYFVLRLETINNIGDAIALWSNRFKASELKAILQLIPQLFSTHQLNFSSTQDKETALSILVIYIKRFEILLRKKFNNTNIDSTACARALVPLTLDLKNPAVGLKQFADEFGDVETCRSKCQIDQFLLVQYQKEIEQFISQADQLPKTSNTRGFIKIAQNLKEILAQGAVACNCKRCEKIGDAVIALNAPRSMQLEHTDNSFDYLCSTINQPHYKHPSENQIVTNINRQT
;
A
#
# COMPACT_ATOMS: atom_id res chain seq x y z
N MET A 1 -13.17 22.80 30.53
CA MET A 1 -12.40 21.59 30.16
C MET A 1 -12.79 21.26 28.74
N GLU A 2 -11.95 21.61 27.76
CA GLU A 2 -12.12 21.11 26.41
C GLU A 2 -11.92 19.59 26.48
N GLU A 3 -12.95 18.82 26.14
CA GLU A 3 -12.77 17.41 25.81
C GLU A 3 -11.74 17.36 24.70
N LYS A 4 -10.52 16.89 25.02
CA LYS A 4 -9.58 16.46 24.00
C LYS A 4 -10.23 15.29 23.29
N SER A 5 -10.96 15.57 22.21
CA SER A 5 -11.51 14.53 21.35
C SER A 5 -10.38 13.60 20.97
N VAL A 6 -10.56 12.30 21.20
CA VAL A 6 -9.56 11.29 20.81
C VAL A 6 -9.24 11.52 19.33
N PRO A 7 -7.96 11.72 18.97
CA PRO A 7 -7.61 12.01 17.59
C PRO A 7 -8.03 10.84 16.71
N GLN A 8 -8.78 11.14 15.65
CA GLN A 8 -9.10 10.15 14.63
C GLN A 8 -7.81 9.74 13.91
N HIS A 9 -7.65 8.46 13.62
CA HIS A 9 -6.42 7.90 13.08
C HIS A 9 -6.54 7.67 11.57
N PHE A 10 -5.70 8.35 10.79
CA PHE A 10 -5.58 8.19 9.35
C PHE A 10 -4.33 7.36 9.04
N LEU A 11 -4.51 6.18 8.46
CA LEU A 11 -3.40 5.27 8.22
C LEU A 11 -2.80 5.50 6.84
N ASP A 12 -1.47 5.63 6.78
CA ASP A 12 -0.75 5.50 5.52
C ASP A 12 -0.72 4.04 5.03
N THR A 13 -0.14 3.83 3.85
CA THR A 13 0.03 2.50 3.25
C THR A 13 0.96 1.59 4.07
N SER A 14 1.94 2.15 4.80
CA SER A 14 2.96 1.39 5.55
C SER A 14 2.38 0.77 6.84
N VAL A 15 1.58 1.53 7.60
CA VAL A 15 0.85 1.08 8.79
C VAL A 15 -0.26 0.12 8.39
N LEU A 16 -1.05 0.44 7.37
CA LEU A 16 -2.10 -0.45 6.88
C LEU A 16 -1.53 -1.82 6.47
N ARG A 17 -0.41 -1.82 5.73
CA ARG A 17 0.28 -3.05 5.35
C ARG A 17 0.74 -3.84 6.57
N SER A 18 1.33 -3.18 7.55
CA SER A 18 1.84 -3.82 8.76
C SER A 18 0.72 -4.43 9.61
N LEU A 19 -0.39 -3.71 9.78
CA LEU A 19 -1.59 -4.19 10.47
C LEU A 19 -2.18 -5.46 9.82
N LEU A 20 -2.12 -5.57 8.49
CA LEU A 20 -2.72 -6.69 7.77
C LEU A 20 -1.75 -7.85 7.52
N LEU A 21 -0.47 -7.55 7.32
CA LEU A 21 0.51 -8.46 6.73
C LEU A 21 1.79 -8.63 7.55
N GLY A 22 1.98 -7.85 8.60
CA GLY A 22 3.12 -8.00 9.51
C GLY A 22 3.11 -9.35 10.24
N THR A 23 4.22 -9.63 10.92
CA THR A 23 4.33 -10.74 11.87
C THR A 23 3.25 -10.63 12.95
N GLN A 24 2.93 -11.76 13.58
CA GLN A 24 1.87 -11.81 14.59
C GLN A 24 2.10 -10.80 15.73
N VAL A 25 3.35 -10.68 16.19
CA VAL A 25 3.74 -9.72 17.23
C VAL A 25 3.51 -8.28 16.79
N TYR A 26 3.87 -7.94 15.55
CA TYR A 26 3.73 -6.58 15.06
C TYR A 26 2.26 -6.20 14.80
N LYS A 27 1.44 -7.18 14.39
CA LYS A 27 -0.02 -7.03 14.33
C LYS A 27 -0.60 -6.74 15.71
N GLN A 28 -0.22 -7.52 16.72
CA GLN A 28 -0.65 -7.30 18.11
C GLN A 28 -0.24 -5.93 18.64
N TYR A 29 0.97 -5.45 18.27
CA TYR A 29 1.39 -4.09 18.57
C TYR A 29 0.39 -3.07 18.02
N PHE A 30 0.07 -3.09 16.72
CA PHE A 30 -0.88 -2.14 16.14
C PHE A 30 -2.32 -2.32 16.66
N GLU A 31 -2.76 -3.56 16.88
CA GLU A 31 -4.05 -3.83 17.52
C GLU A 31 -4.13 -3.14 18.89
N SER A 32 -3.05 -3.20 19.69
CA SER A 32 -3.00 -2.51 20.98
C SER A 32 -3.03 -0.98 20.85
N GLN A 33 -2.40 -0.41 19.83
CA GLN A 33 -2.38 1.05 19.59
C GLN A 33 -3.75 1.59 19.15
N PHE A 34 -4.53 0.76 18.47
CA PHE A 34 -5.79 1.17 17.83
C PHE A 34 -7.04 0.52 18.44
N THR A 35 -6.93 -0.01 19.65
CA THR A 35 -8.03 -0.74 20.32
C THR A 35 -9.29 0.12 20.36
N ASP A 36 -10.39 -0.41 19.81
CA ASP A 36 -11.71 0.23 19.71
C ASP A 36 -11.75 1.59 18.99
N GLN A 37 -10.70 1.94 18.23
CA GLN A 37 -10.65 3.17 17.45
C GLN A 37 -11.19 2.97 16.03
N GLN A 38 -11.81 4.01 15.49
CA GLN A 38 -12.12 4.06 14.06
C GLN A 38 -10.87 4.45 13.27
N LEU A 39 -10.55 3.62 12.27
CA LEU A 39 -9.39 3.78 11.41
C LEU A 39 -9.82 4.27 10.02
N TYR A 40 -9.14 5.29 9.52
CA TYR A 40 -9.48 5.96 8.28
C TYR A 40 -8.41 5.75 7.21
N LEU A 41 -8.87 5.58 5.97
CA LEU A 41 -8.03 5.47 4.77
C LEU A 41 -8.53 6.43 3.70
N SER A 42 -7.62 6.89 2.85
CA SER A 42 -7.99 7.57 1.59
C SER A 42 -8.15 6.57 0.45
N ASN A 43 -8.83 6.99 -0.62
CA ASN A 43 -8.86 6.25 -1.89
C ASN A 43 -7.44 5.99 -2.42
N TYR A 44 -6.51 6.93 -2.23
CA TYR A 44 -5.14 6.79 -2.66
C TYR A 44 -4.42 5.65 -1.92
N VAL A 45 -4.54 5.57 -0.59
CA VAL A 45 -3.96 4.47 0.22
C VAL A 45 -4.57 3.11 -0.18
N GLN A 46 -5.88 3.06 -0.42
CA GLN A 46 -6.52 1.84 -0.93
C GLN A 46 -5.97 1.43 -2.30
N MET A 47 -5.75 2.38 -3.20
CA MET A 47 -5.12 2.14 -4.50
C MET A 47 -3.71 1.58 -4.34
N GLU A 48 -2.90 2.13 -3.42
CA GLU A 48 -1.55 1.64 -3.17
C GLU A 48 -1.55 0.20 -2.65
N MET A 49 -2.49 -0.16 -1.76
CA MET A 49 -2.68 -1.53 -1.32
C MET A 49 -3.13 -2.45 -2.46
N LYS A 50 -4.08 -2.03 -3.29
CA LYS A 50 -4.51 -2.81 -4.47
C LYS A 50 -3.33 -3.04 -5.43
N ARG A 51 -2.56 -2.00 -5.74
CA ARG A 51 -1.39 -2.04 -6.63
C ARG A 51 -0.30 -2.96 -6.10
N SER A 52 0.11 -2.74 -4.86
CA SER A 52 1.26 -3.46 -4.28
C SER A 52 0.89 -4.89 -3.89
N TYR A 53 -0.34 -5.14 -3.45
CA TYR A 53 -0.71 -6.42 -2.87
C TYR A 53 -1.68 -7.23 -3.73
N LEU A 54 -2.86 -6.69 -4.03
CA LEU A 54 -3.92 -7.43 -4.72
C LEU A 54 -3.50 -7.87 -6.13
N ILE A 55 -2.88 -6.96 -6.90
CA ILE A 55 -2.35 -7.28 -8.24
C ILE A 55 -1.27 -8.35 -8.19
N ASN A 56 -0.43 -8.37 -7.15
CA ASN A 56 0.60 -9.40 -7.02
C ASN A 56 0.02 -10.78 -6.67
N LEU A 57 -1.03 -10.84 -5.83
CA LEU A 57 -1.75 -12.08 -5.59
C LEU A 57 -2.46 -12.60 -6.85
N ILE A 58 -3.07 -11.71 -7.63
CA ILE A 58 -3.70 -12.05 -8.91
C ILE A 58 -2.67 -12.55 -9.92
N SER A 59 -1.51 -11.88 -9.99
CA SER A 59 -0.39 -12.31 -10.83
C SER A 59 0.08 -13.72 -10.45
N PHE A 60 0.24 -13.99 -9.15
CA PHE A 60 0.59 -15.34 -8.69
C PHE A 60 -0.50 -16.37 -9.02
N TYR A 61 -1.78 -16.03 -8.87
CA TYR A 61 -2.89 -16.91 -9.28
C TYR A 61 -2.76 -17.34 -10.75
N PHE A 62 -2.46 -16.42 -11.66
CA PHE A 62 -2.28 -16.76 -13.07
C PHE A 62 -1.00 -17.56 -13.34
N VAL A 63 0.08 -17.34 -12.58
CA VAL A 63 1.28 -18.19 -12.65
C VAL A 63 0.97 -19.61 -12.20
N LEU A 64 0.30 -19.77 -11.05
CA LEU A 64 -0.10 -21.07 -10.52
C LEU A 64 -1.04 -21.79 -11.49
N ARG A 65 -1.89 -21.07 -12.23
CA ARG A 65 -2.83 -21.65 -13.20
C ARG A 65 -2.19 -22.12 -14.51
N LEU A 66 -0.94 -21.74 -14.81
CA LEU A 66 -0.28 -22.16 -16.06
C LEU A 66 -0.27 -23.69 -16.18
N GLU A 67 -0.55 -24.19 -17.38
CA GLU A 67 -0.55 -25.64 -17.67
C GLU A 67 0.84 -26.25 -17.51
N THR A 68 1.89 -25.48 -17.81
CA THR A 68 3.30 -25.90 -17.66
C THR A 68 3.79 -25.91 -16.21
N ILE A 69 2.99 -25.44 -15.26
CA ILE A 69 3.32 -25.40 -13.83
C ILE A 69 2.59 -26.55 -13.15
N ASN A 70 3.34 -27.55 -12.69
CA ASN A 70 2.74 -28.79 -12.20
C ASN A 70 2.33 -28.72 -10.73
N ASN A 71 3.04 -27.92 -9.92
CA ASN A 71 2.84 -27.85 -8.49
C ASN A 71 3.05 -26.42 -7.95
N ILE A 72 2.77 -26.23 -6.67
CA ILE A 72 2.86 -24.93 -5.99
C ILE A 72 4.32 -24.45 -5.91
N GLY A 73 5.26 -25.38 -5.67
CA GLY A 73 6.69 -25.09 -5.59
C GLY A 73 7.24 -24.48 -6.88
N ASP A 74 6.90 -25.06 -8.03
CA ASP A 74 7.27 -24.55 -9.36
C ASP A 74 6.71 -23.14 -9.59
N ALA A 75 5.46 -22.89 -9.19
CA ALA A 75 4.83 -21.58 -9.29
C ALA A 75 5.59 -20.54 -8.45
N ILE A 76 5.94 -20.87 -7.20
CA ILE A 76 6.70 -19.99 -6.30
C ILE A 76 8.10 -19.73 -6.87
N ALA A 77 8.79 -20.75 -7.37
CA ALA A 77 10.12 -20.59 -7.97
C ALA A 77 10.06 -19.66 -9.19
N LEU A 78 9.13 -19.90 -10.12
CA LEU A 78 8.96 -19.05 -11.31
C LEU A 78 8.58 -17.61 -10.94
N TRP A 79 7.67 -17.45 -9.99
CA TRP A 79 7.17 -16.13 -9.58
C TRP A 79 8.23 -15.34 -8.82
N SER A 80 8.97 -15.99 -7.90
CA SER A 80 10.05 -15.36 -7.13
C SER A 80 11.19 -14.83 -8.01
N ASN A 81 11.53 -15.52 -9.09
CA ASN A 81 12.53 -15.08 -10.07
C ASN A 81 12.18 -13.76 -10.78
N ARG A 82 10.89 -13.35 -10.76
CA ARG A 82 10.46 -12.06 -11.35
C ARG A 82 10.79 -10.87 -10.45
N PHE A 83 11.12 -11.08 -9.17
CA PHE A 83 11.34 -9.99 -8.21
C PHE A 83 12.83 -9.69 -8.01
N LYS A 84 13.23 -8.46 -8.37
CA LYS A 84 14.60 -7.95 -8.17
C LYS A 84 14.78 -7.12 -6.89
N ALA A 85 13.73 -6.85 -6.11
CA ALA A 85 13.76 -5.94 -4.95
C ALA A 85 12.97 -6.46 -3.73
N SER A 86 13.36 -5.99 -2.54
CA SER A 86 12.93 -6.45 -1.21
C SER A 86 11.46 -6.21 -0.84
N GLU A 87 10.75 -5.33 -1.55
CA GLU A 87 9.39 -4.90 -1.15
C GLU A 87 8.30 -5.96 -1.40
N LEU A 88 8.59 -7.00 -2.19
CA LEU A 88 7.65 -8.10 -2.45
C LEU A 88 7.97 -9.36 -1.63
N LYS A 89 8.97 -9.30 -0.73
CA LYS A 89 9.26 -10.40 0.22
C LYS A 89 8.07 -10.72 1.12
N ALA A 90 7.29 -9.73 1.54
CA ALA A 90 6.10 -9.95 2.37
C ALA A 90 5.04 -10.78 1.64
N ILE A 91 4.83 -10.56 0.33
CA ILE A 91 3.88 -11.36 -0.46
C ILE A 91 4.46 -12.74 -0.78
N LEU A 92 5.76 -12.81 -1.03
CA LEU A 92 6.49 -14.07 -1.18
C LEU A 92 6.45 -14.95 0.07
N GLN A 93 6.35 -14.38 1.27
CA GLN A 93 6.21 -15.12 2.52
C GLN A 93 4.75 -15.46 2.84
N LEU A 94 3.84 -14.56 2.50
CA LEU A 94 2.41 -14.75 2.72
C LEU A 94 1.87 -15.97 1.98
N ILE A 95 2.16 -16.12 0.69
CA ILE A 95 1.60 -17.22 -0.12
C ILE A 95 1.98 -18.60 0.46
N PRO A 96 3.27 -18.89 0.76
CA PRO A 96 3.66 -20.08 1.49
C PRO A 96 2.95 -20.21 2.85
N GLN A 97 2.88 -19.14 3.64
CA GLN A 97 2.23 -19.18 4.96
C GLN A 97 0.73 -19.54 4.86
N LEU A 98 0.03 -18.94 3.90
CA LEU A 98 -1.37 -19.22 3.61
C LEU A 98 -1.56 -20.71 3.31
N PHE A 99 -0.78 -21.26 2.38
CA PHE A 99 -0.88 -22.66 1.99
C PHE A 99 -0.43 -23.64 3.08
N SER A 100 0.60 -23.30 3.86
CA SER A 100 1.04 -24.11 4.99
C SER A 100 -0.02 -24.19 6.08
N THR A 101 -0.80 -23.12 6.31
CA THR A 101 -1.93 -23.13 7.25
C THR A 101 -3.02 -24.13 6.82
N HIS A 102 -3.11 -24.40 5.52
CA HIS A 102 -4.01 -25.39 4.93
C HIS A 102 -3.34 -26.76 4.69
N GLN A 103 -2.12 -26.98 5.20
CA GLN A 103 -1.38 -28.24 5.12
C GLN A 103 -1.17 -28.77 3.68
N LEU A 104 -1.06 -27.86 2.69
CA LEU A 104 -0.84 -28.26 1.30
C LEU A 104 0.59 -28.77 1.08
N ASN A 105 0.75 -29.83 0.30
CA ASN A 105 2.04 -30.32 -0.16
C ASN A 105 2.46 -29.55 -1.43
N PHE A 106 3.56 -28.81 -1.34
CA PHE A 106 3.96 -27.91 -2.42
C PHE A 106 4.49 -28.65 -3.66
N SER A 107 4.81 -29.93 -3.54
CA SER A 107 5.22 -30.79 -4.65
C SER A 107 4.05 -31.61 -5.24
N SER A 108 2.86 -31.53 -4.64
CA SER A 108 1.68 -32.27 -5.11
C SER A 108 0.99 -31.54 -6.26
N THR A 109 0.71 -32.27 -7.34
CA THR A 109 -0.11 -31.78 -8.45
C THR A 109 -1.59 -31.65 -8.06
N GLN A 110 -2.06 -32.49 -7.14
CA GLN A 110 -3.44 -32.48 -6.65
C GLN A 110 -3.73 -31.25 -5.79
N ASP A 111 -2.76 -30.81 -5.00
CA ASP A 111 -2.92 -29.66 -4.10
C ASP A 111 -2.90 -28.31 -4.84
N LYS A 112 -2.50 -28.32 -6.12
CA LYS A 112 -2.53 -27.13 -6.99
C LYS A 112 -3.93 -26.54 -7.11
N GLU A 113 -4.94 -27.37 -7.37
CA GLU A 113 -6.33 -26.91 -7.54
C GLU A 113 -6.93 -26.40 -6.21
N THR A 114 -6.58 -27.06 -5.11
CA THR A 114 -6.93 -26.61 -3.76
C THR A 114 -6.29 -25.25 -3.45
N ALA A 115 -5.01 -25.08 -3.78
CA ALA A 115 -4.29 -23.81 -3.62
C ALA A 115 -4.91 -22.67 -4.44
N LEU A 116 -5.29 -22.93 -5.70
CA LEU A 116 -6.00 -21.96 -6.54
C LEU A 116 -7.30 -21.51 -5.87
N SER A 117 -8.09 -22.45 -5.35
CA SER A 117 -9.36 -22.14 -4.67
C SER A 117 -9.16 -21.32 -3.39
N ILE A 118 -8.19 -21.70 -2.55
CA ILE A 118 -7.82 -20.97 -1.33
C ILE A 118 -7.38 -19.54 -1.67
N LEU A 119 -6.53 -19.38 -2.69
CA LEU A 119 -6.01 -18.09 -3.11
C LEU A 119 -7.13 -17.15 -3.60
N VAL A 120 -8.06 -17.67 -4.40
CA VAL A 120 -9.24 -16.90 -4.87
C VAL A 120 -10.10 -16.42 -3.69
N ILE A 121 -10.35 -17.31 -2.72
CA ILE A 121 -11.09 -16.94 -1.50
C ILE A 121 -10.35 -15.87 -0.71
N TYR A 122 -9.02 -16.01 -0.57
CA TYR A 122 -8.19 -15.05 0.12
C TYR A 122 -8.21 -13.67 -0.54
N ILE A 123 -8.02 -13.60 -1.86
CA ILE A 123 -8.10 -12.36 -2.65
C ILE A 123 -9.44 -11.66 -2.42
N LYS A 124 -10.56 -12.39 -2.50
CA LYS A 124 -11.90 -11.84 -2.27
C LYS A 124 -12.06 -11.32 -0.85
N ARG A 125 -11.60 -12.08 0.16
CA ARG A 125 -11.67 -11.67 1.57
C ARG A 125 -10.83 -10.42 1.84
N PHE A 126 -9.64 -10.33 1.25
CA PHE A 126 -8.77 -9.18 1.41
C PHE A 126 -9.39 -7.90 0.84
N GLU A 127 -10.00 -7.97 -0.34
CA GLU A 127 -10.71 -6.81 -0.91
C GLU A 127 -11.88 -6.37 -0.01
N ILE A 128 -12.69 -7.33 0.45
CA ILE A 128 -13.81 -7.05 1.36
C ILE A 128 -13.30 -6.42 2.65
N LEU A 129 -12.18 -6.91 3.18
CA LEU A 129 -11.56 -6.39 4.40
C LEU A 129 -11.15 -4.93 4.22
N LEU A 130 -10.46 -4.58 3.12
CA LEU A 130 -10.09 -3.19 2.84
C LEU A 130 -11.30 -2.26 2.76
N ARG A 131 -12.39 -2.73 2.15
CA ARG A 131 -13.61 -1.94 1.95
C ARG A 131 -14.46 -1.78 3.22
N LYS A 132 -14.49 -2.80 4.09
CA LYS A 132 -15.43 -2.85 5.23
C LYS A 132 -14.81 -2.55 6.58
N LYS A 133 -13.51 -2.83 6.77
CA LYS A 133 -12.85 -2.65 8.08
C LYS A 133 -12.46 -1.20 8.35
N PHE A 134 -12.20 -0.43 7.30
CA PHE A 134 -11.69 0.93 7.40
C PHE A 134 -12.69 1.94 6.86
N ASN A 135 -12.80 3.06 7.55
CA ASN A 135 -13.61 4.18 7.09
C ASN A 135 -12.90 4.94 5.98
N ASN A 136 -13.66 5.50 5.05
CA ASN A 136 -13.10 6.41 4.05
C ASN A 136 -13.13 7.83 4.62
N THR A 137 -12.08 8.61 4.39
CA THR A 137 -12.10 10.05 4.72
C THR A 137 -13.12 10.83 3.88
N ASN A 138 -13.60 10.24 2.78
CA ASN A 138 -14.43 10.86 1.74
C ASN A 138 -13.76 12.08 1.07
N ILE A 139 -12.44 12.24 1.26
CA ILE A 139 -11.61 13.23 0.57
C ILE A 139 -10.82 12.52 -0.52
N ASP A 140 -11.16 12.80 -1.77
CA ASP A 140 -10.47 12.27 -2.95
C ASP A 140 -10.02 13.39 -3.90
N SER A 141 -9.14 14.26 -3.41
CA SER A 141 -8.65 15.41 -4.18
C SER A 141 -7.80 15.00 -5.39
N THR A 142 -7.37 13.74 -5.49
CA THR A 142 -6.62 13.23 -6.65
C THR A 142 -7.51 12.59 -7.72
N ALA A 143 -8.76 12.24 -7.38
CA ALA A 143 -9.70 11.52 -8.23
C ALA A 143 -9.05 10.30 -8.93
N CYS A 144 -8.23 9.52 -8.22
CA CYS A 144 -7.50 8.41 -8.83
C CYS A 144 -8.47 7.28 -9.23
N ALA A 145 -8.80 7.17 -10.52
CA ALA A 145 -9.79 6.20 -11.00
C ALA A 145 -9.43 4.74 -10.66
N ARG A 146 -8.14 4.40 -10.59
CA ARG A 146 -7.66 3.05 -10.18
C ARG A 146 -8.07 2.68 -8.76
N ALA A 147 -8.23 3.65 -7.87
CA ALA A 147 -8.71 3.40 -6.51
C ALA A 147 -10.12 2.80 -6.50
N LEU A 148 -10.95 3.20 -7.48
CA LEU A 148 -12.37 2.90 -7.55
C LEU A 148 -12.70 1.63 -8.34
N VAL A 149 -11.72 1.02 -9.01
CA VAL A 149 -11.93 -0.23 -9.75
C VAL A 149 -12.41 -1.33 -8.77
N PRO A 150 -13.61 -1.89 -8.98
CA PRO A 150 -14.18 -2.91 -8.11
C PRO A 150 -13.67 -4.30 -8.49
N LEU A 151 -13.45 -5.16 -7.49
CA LEU A 151 -13.20 -6.58 -7.75
C LEU A 151 -14.53 -7.35 -7.78
N THR A 152 -15.06 -7.61 -8.97
CA THR A 152 -16.24 -8.47 -9.14
C THR A 152 -15.78 -9.91 -9.42
N LEU A 153 -15.96 -10.78 -8.44
CA LEU A 153 -15.44 -12.15 -8.49
C LEU A 153 -16.53 -13.21 -8.28
N ASP A 154 -16.80 -13.96 -9.36
CA ASP A 154 -17.50 -15.25 -9.31
C ASP A 154 -16.50 -16.35 -8.91
N LEU A 155 -16.80 -17.06 -7.83
CA LEU A 155 -15.94 -18.13 -7.33
C LEU A 155 -15.97 -19.39 -8.22
N LYS A 156 -17.00 -19.55 -9.07
CA LYS A 156 -17.07 -20.67 -10.02
C LYS A 156 -16.19 -20.46 -11.25
N ASN A 157 -16.01 -19.21 -11.67
CA ASN A 157 -15.12 -18.85 -12.77
C ASN A 157 -14.26 -17.61 -12.41
N PRO A 158 -13.33 -17.76 -11.45
CA PRO A 158 -12.62 -16.62 -10.88
C PRO A 158 -11.67 -15.95 -11.87
N ALA A 159 -11.12 -16.71 -12.82
CA ALA A 159 -10.14 -16.19 -13.76
C ALA A 159 -10.65 -15.02 -14.61
N VAL A 160 -11.93 -15.02 -15.00
CA VAL A 160 -12.51 -13.93 -15.78
C VAL A 160 -12.55 -12.64 -14.96
N GLY A 161 -13.08 -12.70 -13.73
CA GLY A 161 -13.17 -11.53 -12.85
C GLY A 161 -11.80 -11.01 -12.41
N LEU A 162 -10.85 -11.90 -12.12
CA LEU A 162 -9.47 -11.51 -11.77
C LEU A 162 -8.73 -10.86 -12.93
N LYS A 163 -8.91 -11.38 -14.16
CA LYS A 163 -8.32 -10.78 -15.36
C LYS A 163 -8.94 -9.41 -15.64
N GLN A 164 -10.27 -9.31 -15.61
CA GLN A 164 -10.97 -8.05 -15.81
C GLN A 164 -10.51 -6.98 -14.82
N PHE A 165 -10.44 -7.32 -13.53
CA PHE A 165 -9.92 -6.40 -12.52
C PHE A 165 -8.48 -5.96 -12.81
N ALA A 166 -7.59 -6.91 -13.17
CA ALA A 166 -6.19 -6.59 -13.47
C ALA A 166 -6.04 -5.70 -14.70
N ASP A 167 -6.83 -5.93 -15.74
CA ASP A 167 -6.84 -5.13 -16.97
C ASP A 167 -7.36 -3.72 -16.69
N GLU A 168 -8.52 -3.58 -16.03
CA GLU A 168 -9.10 -2.28 -15.67
C GLU A 168 -8.22 -1.49 -14.69
N PHE A 169 -7.64 -2.17 -13.70
CA PHE A 169 -6.69 -1.54 -12.78
C PHE A 169 -5.36 -1.19 -13.47
N GLY A 170 -5.00 -1.91 -14.53
CA GLY A 170 -3.81 -1.68 -15.35
C GLY A 170 -3.97 -0.56 -16.38
N ASP A 171 -5.20 -0.09 -16.62
CA ASP A 171 -5.51 0.98 -17.58
C ASP A 171 -5.08 2.36 -17.05
N VAL A 172 -3.78 2.64 -17.23
CA VAL A 172 -3.17 3.91 -16.83
C VAL A 172 -3.62 5.09 -17.69
N GLU A 173 -4.08 4.85 -18.92
CA GLU A 173 -4.53 5.90 -19.84
C GLU A 173 -5.89 6.43 -19.40
N THR A 174 -6.86 5.54 -19.19
CA THR A 174 -8.16 5.91 -18.63
C THR A 174 -7.97 6.53 -17.24
N CYS A 175 -7.09 5.98 -16.40
CA CYS A 175 -6.78 6.59 -15.11
C CYS A 175 -6.29 8.02 -15.27
N ARG A 176 -5.33 8.28 -16.17
CA ARG A 176 -4.78 9.62 -16.35
C ARG A 176 -5.84 10.60 -16.84
N SER A 177 -6.69 10.19 -17.77
CA SER A 177 -7.75 11.05 -18.33
C SER A 177 -8.78 11.55 -17.30
N LYS A 178 -8.97 10.80 -16.19
CA LYS A 178 -9.93 11.12 -15.13
C LYS A 178 -9.29 11.67 -13.85
N CYS A 179 -7.98 11.50 -13.70
CA CYS A 179 -7.25 11.85 -12.49
C CYS A 179 -6.92 13.34 -12.42
N GLN A 180 -6.99 13.92 -11.22
CA GLN A 180 -6.74 15.33 -10.93
C GLN A 180 -5.42 15.57 -10.21
N ILE A 181 -4.46 14.64 -10.31
CA ILE A 181 -3.19 14.73 -9.58
C ILE A 181 -2.35 15.96 -9.98
N ASP A 182 -2.44 16.42 -11.23
CA ASP A 182 -1.82 17.66 -11.68
C ASP A 182 -2.47 18.89 -11.05
N GLN A 183 -3.80 18.97 -11.02
CA GLN A 183 -4.50 20.04 -10.30
C GLN A 183 -4.14 20.04 -8.80
N PHE A 184 -4.09 18.86 -8.20
CA PHE A 184 -3.71 18.66 -6.80
C PHE A 184 -2.30 19.18 -6.51
N LEU A 185 -1.30 18.77 -7.31
CA LEU A 185 0.10 19.12 -7.07
C LEU A 185 0.45 20.53 -7.55
N LEU A 186 0.05 20.88 -8.78
CA LEU A 186 0.52 22.09 -9.46
C LEU A 186 -0.31 23.33 -9.13
N VAL A 187 -1.49 23.17 -8.54
CA VAL A 187 -2.38 24.29 -8.23
C VAL A 187 -2.76 24.31 -6.76
N GLN A 188 -3.34 23.23 -6.24
CA GLN A 188 -3.85 23.21 -4.87
C GLN A 188 -2.73 23.25 -3.83
N TYR A 189 -1.69 22.43 -4.00
CA TYR A 189 -0.59 22.25 -3.03
C TYR A 189 0.77 22.70 -3.56
N GLN A 190 0.79 23.59 -4.55
CA GLN A 190 2.05 24.03 -5.17
C GLN A 190 3.02 24.62 -4.13
N LYS A 191 2.51 25.43 -3.20
CA LYS A 191 3.33 26.12 -2.19
C LYS A 191 3.97 25.13 -1.22
N GLU A 192 3.20 24.16 -0.74
CA GLU A 192 3.69 23.09 0.15
C GLU A 192 4.75 22.24 -0.56
N ILE A 193 4.57 21.97 -1.85
CA ILE A 193 5.57 21.25 -2.65
C ILE A 193 6.86 22.05 -2.79
N GLU A 194 6.78 23.36 -3.07
CA GLU A 194 7.94 24.25 -3.11
C GLU A 194 8.68 24.25 -1.76
N GLN A 195 7.95 24.24 -0.64
CA GLN A 195 8.54 24.10 0.70
C GLN A 195 9.24 22.76 0.90
N PHE A 196 8.64 21.64 0.47
CA PHE A 196 9.30 20.33 0.53
C PHE A 196 10.61 20.31 -0.24
N ILE A 197 10.62 20.90 -1.45
CA ILE A 197 11.81 20.97 -2.30
C ILE A 197 12.90 21.82 -1.62
N SER A 198 12.54 22.99 -1.12
CA SER A 198 13.46 23.88 -0.43
C SER A 198 14.07 23.23 0.82
N GLN A 199 13.26 22.51 1.60
CA GLN A 199 13.75 21.79 2.78
C GLN A 199 14.67 20.63 2.39
N ALA A 200 14.32 19.87 1.35
CA ALA A 200 15.12 18.74 0.89
C ALA A 200 16.52 19.16 0.40
N ASP A 201 16.63 20.32 -0.26
CA ASP A 201 17.91 20.87 -0.75
C ASP A 201 18.88 21.23 0.40
N GLN A 202 18.39 21.37 1.63
CA GLN A 202 19.19 21.70 2.82
C GLN A 202 19.56 20.47 3.67
N LEU A 203 18.97 19.31 3.41
CA LEU A 203 19.15 18.13 4.26
C LEU A 203 20.36 17.28 3.81
N PRO A 204 21.15 16.75 4.76
CA PRO A 204 22.20 15.80 4.42
C PRO A 204 21.59 14.50 3.92
N LYS A 205 22.24 13.82 2.96
CA LYS A 205 21.78 12.53 2.43
C LYS A 205 22.14 11.38 3.38
N THR A 206 21.24 11.04 4.30
CA THR A 206 21.36 9.94 5.27
C THR A 206 20.29 8.88 5.05
N SER A 207 20.32 7.78 5.80
CA SER A 207 19.24 6.77 5.77
C SER A 207 17.87 7.35 6.15
N ASN A 208 17.85 8.38 7.01
CA ASN A 208 16.61 8.96 7.53
C ASN A 208 16.00 9.97 6.54
N THR A 209 16.83 10.70 5.79
CA THR A 209 16.36 11.75 4.88
C THR A 209 16.22 11.28 3.42
N ARG A 210 16.86 10.15 3.04
CA ARG A 210 16.91 9.69 1.65
C ARG A 210 15.54 9.50 1.00
N GLY A 211 14.56 8.99 1.74
CA GLY A 211 13.19 8.80 1.25
C GLY A 211 12.56 10.15 0.85
N PHE A 212 12.52 11.07 1.81
CA PHE A 212 12.02 12.44 1.60
C PHE A 212 12.74 13.17 0.45
N ILE A 213 14.08 13.11 0.40
CA ILE A 213 14.86 13.76 -0.68
C ILE A 213 14.48 13.21 -2.06
N LYS A 214 14.29 11.90 -2.20
CA LYS A 214 13.88 11.29 -3.48
C LYS A 214 12.46 11.75 -3.89
N ILE A 215 11.54 11.85 -2.94
CA ILE A 215 10.19 12.36 -3.18
C ILE A 215 10.26 13.81 -3.67
N ALA A 216 10.99 14.67 -2.94
CA ALA A 216 11.18 16.07 -3.29
C ALA A 216 11.83 16.25 -4.68
N GLN A 217 12.80 15.41 -5.04
CA GLN A 217 13.38 15.42 -6.40
C GLN A 217 12.35 15.11 -7.49
N ASN A 218 11.49 14.11 -7.27
CA ASN A 218 10.42 13.79 -8.23
C ASN A 218 9.40 14.92 -8.33
N LEU A 219 9.06 15.56 -7.21
CA LEU A 219 8.17 16.73 -7.18
C LEU A 219 8.79 17.94 -7.90
N LYS A 220 10.09 18.20 -7.72
CA LYS A 220 10.84 19.25 -8.43
C LYS A 220 10.77 19.07 -9.95
N GLU A 221 10.95 17.85 -10.41
CA GLU A 221 10.81 17.54 -11.84
C GLU A 221 9.37 17.70 -12.34
N ILE A 222 8.35 17.39 -11.52
CA ILE A 222 6.94 17.63 -11.85
C ILE A 222 6.65 19.13 -11.96
N LEU A 223 7.12 19.96 -11.01
CA LEU A 223 6.95 21.42 -11.09
C LEU A 223 7.62 21.99 -12.35
N ALA A 224 8.82 21.50 -12.70
CA ALA A 224 9.55 21.99 -13.87
C ALA A 224 8.90 21.60 -15.20
N GLN A 225 8.28 20.42 -15.28
CA GLN A 225 7.70 19.90 -16.52
C GLN A 225 6.17 20.12 -16.61
N GLY A 226 5.52 20.46 -15.51
CA GLY A 226 4.07 20.63 -15.42
C GLY A 226 3.29 19.33 -15.59
N ALA A 227 2.04 19.44 -16.06
CA ALA A 227 1.06 18.35 -16.08
C ALA A 227 1.51 17.11 -16.90
N VAL A 228 2.41 17.27 -17.88
CA VAL A 228 2.91 16.14 -18.69
C VAL A 228 3.79 15.17 -17.88
N ALA A 229 4.39 15.61 -16.78
CA ALA A 229 5.17 14.75 -15.88
C ALA A 229 4.29 13.99 -14.87
N CYS A 230 3.01 14.34 -14.76
CA CYS A 230 2.06 13.66 -13.89
C CYS A 230 1.53 12.38 -14.55
N ASN A 231 2.07 11.23 -14.16
CA ASN A 231 1.61 9.91 -14.60
C ASN A 231 1.66 8.88 -13.47
N CYS A 232 0.99 7.74 -13.64
CA CYS A 232 0.88 6.71 -12.58
C CYS A 232 2.24 6.20 -12.08
N LYS A 233 3.24 6.07 -12.96
CA LYS A 233 4.61 5.67 -12.59
C LYS A 233 5.30 6.71 -11.73
N ARG A 234 4.98 7.99 -11.93
CA ARG A 234 5.47 9.08 -11.08
C ARG A 234 4.73 9.12 -9.76
N CYS A 235 3.41 8.90 -9.75
CA CYS A 235 2.61 8.79 -8.52
C CYS A 235 3.17 7.75 -7.55
N GLU A 236 3.66 6.61 -8.06
CA GLU A 236 4.37 5.59 -7.26
C GLU A 236 5.59 6.12 -6.49
N LYS A 237 6.24 7.18 -6.99
CA LYS A 237 7.45 7.75 -6.39
C LYS A 237 7.18 8.89 -5.42
N ILE A 238 5.95 9.41 -5.40
CA ILE A 238 5.53 10.57 -4.59
C ILE A 238 4.36 10.22 -3.67
N GLY A 239 4.05 8.93 -3.51
CA GLY A 239 2.88 8.45 -2.75
C GLY A 239 2.78 9.08 -1.37
N ASP A 240 3.86 9.07 -0.58
CA ASP A 240 3.87 9.63 0.76
C ASP A 240 3.53 11.13 0.78
N ALA A 241 4.02 11.91 -0.19
CA ALA A 241 3.68 13.33 -0.29
C ALA A 241 2.20 13.52 -0.60
N VAL A 242 1.64 12.74 -1.53
CA VAL A 242 0.20 12.77 -1.85
C VAL A 242 -0.62 12.42 -0.61
N ILE A 243 -0.22 11.39 0.14
CA ILE A 243 -0.89 10.97 1.37
C ILE A 243 -0.81 12.06 2.44
N ALA A 244 0.37 12.65 2.69
CA ALA A 244 0.55 13.71 3.69
C ALA A 244 -0.26 14.98 3.36
N LEU A 245 -0.33 15.36 2.08
CA LEU A 245 -1.10 16.52 1.62
C LEU A 245 -2.61 16.26 1.68
N ASN A 246 -3.06 15.04 1.35
CA ASN A 246 -4.47 14.68 1.28
C ASN A 246 -5.05 14.24 2.65
N ALA A 247 -4.22 13.98 3.65
CA ALA A 247 -4.67 13.64 5.00
C ALA A 247 -5.41 14.81 5.65
N PRO A 248 -6.58 14.57 6.28
CA PRO A 248 -7.30 15.63 7.00
C PRO A 248 -6.46 16.15 8.18
N ARG A 249 -6.36 17.49 8.30
CA ARG A 249 -5.63 18.13 9.41
C ARG A 249 -6.24 17.88 10.79
N SER A 250 -7.51 17.46 10.84
CA SER A 250 -8.20 17.05 12.06
C SER A 250 -7.88 15.62 12.50
N MET A 251 -7.16 14.85 11.69
CA MET A 251 -6.77 13.46 11.96
C MET A 251 -5.25 13.37 12.16
N GLN A 252 -4.82 12.38 12.95
CA GLN A 252 -3.42 12.02 13.09
C GLN A 252 -3.03 11.04 11.98
N LEU A 253 -1.99 11.38 11.21
CA LEU A 253 -1.41 10.50 10.20
C LEU A 253 -0.48 9.49 10.87
N GLU A 254 -0.86 8.21 10.85
CA GLU A 254 -0.08 7.09 11.35
C GLU A 254 0.84 6.55 10.25
N HIS A 255 2.13 6.48 10.52
CA HIS A 255 3.13 5.99 9.56
C HIS A 255 4.27 5.21 10.19
N THR A 256 5.06 4.52 9.37
CA THR A 256 6.34 3.92 9.76
C THR A 256 7.54 4.52 9.02
N ASP A 257 7.29 5.26 7.94
CA ASP A 257 8.32 5.73 7.02
C ASP A 257 8.93 7.08 7.43
N ASN A 258 10.26 7.17 7.39
CA ASN A 258 10.99 8.39 7.77
C ASN A 258 10.62 9.62 6.91
N SER A 259 10.10 9.42 5.70
CA SER A 259 9.71 10.51 4.79
C SER A 259 8.65 11.43 5.41
N PHE A 260 7.69 10.86 6.13
CA PHE A 260 6.58 11.60 6.75
C PHE A 260 7.04 12.51 7.88
N ASP A 261 8.14 12.22 8.58
CA ASP A 261 8.70 13.13 9.60
C ASP A 261 9.02 14.50 9.01
N TYR A 262 9.47 14.53 7.76
CA TYR A 262 9.76 15.76 7.04
C TYR A 262 8.50 16.33 6.40
N LEU A 263 7.75 15.51 5.64
CA LEU A 263 6.55 15.96 4.92
C LEU A 263 5.50 16.55 5.87
N CYS A 264 5.18 15.86 6.96
CA CYS A 264 4.13 16.29 7.87
C CYS A 264 4.55 17.52 8.68
N SER A 265 5.82 17.58 9.11
CA SER A 265 6.36 18.74 9.84
C SER A 265 6.31 20.02 9.01
N THR A 266 6.62 19.98 7.71
CA THR A 266 6.59 21.20 6.86
C THR A 266 5.19 21.80 6.76
N ILE A 267 4.17 20.96 6.66
CA ILE A 267 2.77 21.38 6.41
C ILE A 267 1.91 21.37 7.68
N ASN A 268 2.53 21.18 8.84
CA ASN A 268 1.87 21.03 10.15
C ASN A 268 0.75 19.99 10.15
N GLN A 269 0.93 18.86 9.46
CA GLN A 269 0.03 17.72 9.55
C GLN A 269 0.32 16.97 10.86
N PRO A 270 -0.67 16.78 11.75
CA PRO A 270 -0.50 15.90 12.90
C PRO A 270 -0.12 14.49 12.44
N HIS A 271 0.95 13.93 13.00
CA HIS A 271 1.42 12.60 12.62
C HIS A 271 2.03 11.86 13.80
N TYR A 272 2.08 10.54 13.71
CA TYR A 272 2.82 9.70 14.63
C TYR A 272 3.55 8.60 13.86
N LYS A 273 4.80 8.41 14.26
CA LYS A 273 5.69 7.43 13.67
C LYS A 273 5.79 6.22 14.57
N HIS A 274 5.29 5.11 14.08
CA HIS A 274 5.42 3.83 14.76
C HIS A 274 6.84 3.25 14.62
N PRO A 275 7.31 2.51 15.63
CA PRO A 275 8.55 1.76 15.53
C PRO A 275 8.47 0.73 14.41
N SER A 276 9.61 0.46 13.77
CA SER A 276 9.70 -0.57 12.74
C SER A 276 9.39 -1.97 13.31
N GLU A 277 8.96 -2.89 12.45
CA GLU A 277 8.74 -4.29 12.83
C GLU A 277 9.95 -4.91 13.52
N ASN A 278 11.15 -4.71 12.97
CA ASN A 278 12.39 -5.22 13.55
C ASN A 278 12.60 -4.72 14.97
N GLN A 279 12.29 -3.45 15.25
CA GLN A 279 12.42 -2.88 16.58
C GLN A 279 11.44 -3.54 17.56
N ILE A 280 10.19 -3.75 17.16
CA ILE A 280 9.19 -4.41 18.01
C ILE A 280 9.57 -5.88 18.27
N VAL A 281 9.88 -6.64 17.22
CA VAL A 281 10.19 -8.06 17.33
C VAL A 281 11.47 -8.33 18.11
N THR A 282 12.52 -7.51 17.94
CA THR A 282 13.81 -7.73 18.64
C THR A 282 13.84 -7.20 20.07
N ASN A 283 13.02 -6.20 20.41
CA ASN A 283 12.96 -5.68 21.78
C ASN A 283 12.27 -6.63 22.77
N ILE A 284 11.31 -7.45 22.32
CA ILE A 284 10.66 -8.46 23.19
C ILE A 284 11.69 -9.50 23.66
N ASN A 285 12.64 -9.87 22.80
CA ASN A 285 13.71 -10.82 23.14
C ASN A 285 14.77 -10.28 24.12
N ARG A 286 14.69 -9.00 24.52
CA ARG A 286 15.57 -8.42 25.54
C ARG A 286 14.91 -8.28 26.92
N GLN A 287 13.62 -8.60 27.02
CA GLN A 287 12.85 -8.55 28.27
C GLN A 287 12.49 -9.94 28.82
N THR A 288 12.92 -11.00 28.13
CA THR A 288 12.92 -12.41 28.58
C THR A 288 14.34 -12.88 28.80
#